data_AF-A0A817XBH7-F1
#
_entry.id   AF-A0A817XBH7-F1
#
_cell.length_a   1.000
_cell.length_b   1.000
_cell.length_c   1.000
_cell.angle_alpha   90.00
_cell.angle_beta   90.00
_cell.angle_gamma   90.00
#
_symmetry.space_group_name_H-M   'P 1'
#
loop_
_entity.id
_entity.type
_entity.pdbx_description
1 polymer ?
#
loop_
_entity_poly.entity_id
_entity_poly.type
_entity_poly.pdbx_seq_one_letter_code
_entity_poly.pdbx_strand_id
1 'polypeptide(L)'
;MDSMAKLIGYHHIFSTVYHPQTNGIVERFNATFVPQLAKLQDREHNNWDEYLLPIIFAYNTGIHATTQYSPYQLQFGREPRLPTDEPSTSFIFNKPIGYYDQLKKSSLIIQRQAHGHIIYRQR
;
A
#
# COMPACT_ATOMS: atom_id res chain seq x y z
N MET A 1 18.16 13.00 17.05
CA MET A 1 16.95 12.83 16.23
C MET A 1 16.12 14.10 16.15
N ASP A 2 16.05 14.89 17.22
CA ASP A 2 15.26 16.14 17.25
C ASP A 2 15.72 17.20 16.25
N SER A 3 17.02 17.25 15.94
CA SER A 3 17.58 18.12 14.89
C SER A 3 17.05 17.78 13.49
N MET A 4 16.89 16.49 13.18
CA MET A 4 16.37 16.01 11.89
C MET A 4 14.84 16.18 11.81
N ALA A 5 14.13 15.91 12.90
CA ALA A 5 12.68 16.15 13.00
C ALA A 5 12.34 17.62 12.78
N LYS A 6 13.11 18.53 13.39
CA LYS A 6 12.95 19.97 13.21
C LYS A 6 13.31 20.44 11.79
N LEU A 7 14.31 19.82 11.15
CA LEU A 7 14.73 20.15 9.80
C LEU A 7 13.69 19.74 8.74
N ILE A 8 13.13 18.55 8.86
CA ILE A 8 12.18 17.97 7.89
C ILE A 8 10.72 18.32 8.24
N GLY A 9 10.45 18.78 9.47
CA GLY A 9 9.12 19.19 9.92
C GLY A 9 8.18 18.03 10.26
N TYR A 10 8.72 16.85 10.58
CA TYR A 10 7.91 15.71 11.06
C TYR A 10 7.89 15.66 12.59
N HIS A 11 6.78 15.18 13.15
CA HIS A 11 6.64 14.94 14.58
C HIS A 11 6.88 13.47 14.90
N HIS A 12 7.89 13.16 15.72
CA HIS A 12 8.15 11.79 16.17
C HIS A 12 7.15 11.41 17.26
N ILE A 13 6.38 10.35 17.04
CA ILE A 13 5.47 9.77 18.04
C ILE A 13 6.13 8.50 18.59
N PHE A 14 6.36 8.45 19.90
CA PHE A 14 6.88 7.26 20.58
C PHE A 14 5.73 6.31 20.95
N SER A 15 5.94 5.01 20.75
CA SER A 15 5.09 4.00 21.37
C SER A 15 5.44 3.86 22.85
N THR A 16 4.44 3.57 23.68
CA THR A 16 4.68 3.23 25.09
C THR A 16 5.36 1.87 25.18
N VAL A 17 6.28 1.74 26.15
CA VAL A 17 6.96 0.46 26.42
C VAL A 17 5.89 -0.62 26.68
N TYR A 18 6.11 -1.82 26.14
CA TYR A 18 5.20 -2.98 26.23
C TYR A 18 3.80 -2.80 25.61
N HIS A 19 3.61 -1.84 24.69
CA HIS A 19 2.36 -1.67 23.92
C HIS A 19 2.58 -1.88 22.41
N PRO A 20 2.79 -3.13 21.95
CA PRO A 20 2.96 -3.44 20.53
C PRO A 20 1.74 -3.06 19.69
N GLN A 21 0.53 -3.01 20.29
CA GLN A 21 -0.69 -2.63 19.57
C GLN A 21 -0.62 -1.23 18.95
N THR A 22 0.19 -0.31 19.51
CA THR A 22 0.39 1.04 18.96
C THR A 22 0.98 1.01 17.55
N ASN A 23 1.74 -0.04 17.19
CA ASN A 23 2.33 -0.21 15.87
C ASN A 23 1.69 -1.35 15.05
N GLY A 24 0.46 -1.74 15.39
CA GLY A 24 -0.18 -2.94 14.85
C GLY A 24 -0.36 -2.95 13.32
N ILE A 25 -0.39 -1.80 12.65
CA ILE A 25 -0.44 -1.71 11.18
C ILE A 25 0.88 -2.19 10.57
N VAL A 26 2.02 -1.69 11.08
CA VAL A 26 3.35 -2.10 10.63
C VAL A 26 3.61 -3.55 10.99
N GLU A 27 3.21 -3.98 12.18
CA GLU A 27 3.35 -5.38 12.60
C GLU A 27 2.55 -6.33 11.70
N ARG A 28 1.31 -5.97 11.32
CA ARG A 28 0.50 -6.78 10.40
C ARG A 28 1.09 -6.84 8.99
N PHE A 29 1.66 -5.74 8.51
CA PHE A 29 2.42 -5.73 7.27
C PHE A 29 3.62 -6.69 7.36
N ASN A 30 4.44 -6.56 8.40
CA ASN A 30 5.62 -7.41 8.61
C ASN A 30 5.24 -8.90 8.74
N ALA A 31 4.12 -9.22 9.40
CA ALA A 31 3.60 -10.57 9.51
C ALA A 31 3.21 -11.20 8.16
N THR A 32 2.92 -10.37 7.15
CA THR A 32 2.65 -10.83 5.78
C THR A 32 3.94 -10.88 4.96
N PHE A 33 4.75 -9.83 5.07
CA PHE A 33 5.95 -9.60 4.27
C PHE A 33 7.08 -10.59 4.58
N VAL A 34 7.38 -10.79 5.88
CA VAL A 34 8.51 -11.64 6.30
C VAL A 34 8.35 -13.10 5.85
N PRO A 35 7.17 -13.75 5.99
CA PRO A 35 6.98 -15.10 5.46
C PRO A 35 7.04 -15.18 3.93
N GLN A 36 6.64 -14.14 3.20
CA GLN A 36 6.77 -14.11 1.73
C GLN A 36 8.23 -14.06 1.32
N LEU A 37 9.02 -13.20 1.98
CA LEU A 37 10.46 -13.11 1.77
C LEU A 37 11.15 -14.44 2.10
N ALA A 38 10.79 -15.03 3.25
CA ALA A 38 11.36 -16.29 3.71
C ALA A 38 11.11 -17.48 2.76
N LYS A 39 10.04 -17.43 1.96
CA LYS A 39 9.70 -18.46 0.97
C LYS A 39 10.45 -18.30 -0.36
N LEU A 40 10.85 -17.08 -0.69
CA LEU A 40 11.44 -16.75 -1.99
C LEU A 40 12.97 -16.72 -1.96
N GLN A 41 13.55 -16.39 -0.81
CA GLN A 41 15.00 -16.45 -0.61
C GLN A 41 15.56 -17.86 -0.87
N ASP A 42 16.80 -17.91 -1.37
CA ASP A 42 17.53 -19.14 -1.55
C ASP A 42 17.89 -19.80 -0.21
N ARG A 43 18.44 -21.02 -0.27
CA ARG A 43 18.84 -21.78 0.94
C ARG A 43 19.96 -21.11 1.73
N GLU A 44 20.72 -20.22 1.09
CA GLU A 44 21.85 -19.51 1.68
C GLU A 44 21.45 -18.12 2.21
N HIS A 45 20.19 -17.71 1.98
CA HIS A 45 19.59 -16.44 2.35
C HIS A 45 20.31 -15.20 1.80
N ASN A 46 20.98 -15.31 0.64
CA ASN A 46 21.87 -14.26 0.14
C ASN A 46 21.23 -13.34 -0.93
N ASN A 47 20.02 -13.66 -1.39
CA ASN A 47 19.32 -12.94 -2.47
C ASN A 47 17.99 -12.30 -2.03
N TRP A 48 17.82 -12.06 -0.72
CA TRP A 48 16.58 -11.49 -0.17
C TRP A 48 16.28 -10.09 -0.72
N ASP A 49 17.30 -9.29 -1.01
CA ASP A 49 17.20 -7.93 -1.53
C ASP A 49 16.61 -7.89 -2.94
N GLU A 50 16.90 -8.90 -3.77
CA GLU A 50 16.31 -9.06 -5.11
C GLU A 50 14.79 -9.24 -5.06
N TYR A 51 14.27 -9.87 -3.99
CA TYR A 51 12.84 -10.14 -3.83
C TYR A 51 12.06 -9.03 -3.13
N LEU A 52 12.72 -8.02 -2.56
CA LEU A 52 12.03 -6.92 -1.88
C LEU A 52 11.03 -6.21 -2.79
N LEU A 53 11.49 -5.76 -3.97
CA LEU A 53 10.66 -5.00 -4.90
C LEU A 53 9.50 -5.82 -5.47
N PRO A 54 9.70 -7.07 -5.94
CA PRO A 54 8.60 -7.94 -6.37
C PRO A 54 7.54 -8.17 -5.28
N ILE A 55 7.95 -8.44 -4.03
CA ILE A 55 7.02 -8.69 -2.93
C ILE A 55 6.22 -7.43 -2.60
N ILE A 56 6.89 -6.27 -2.51
CA ILE A 56 6.22 -4.99 -2.25
C ILE A 56 5.23 -4.67 -3.37
N PHE A 57 5.62 -4.90 -4.63
CA PHE A 57 4.73 -4.72 -5.77
C PHE A 57 3.49 -5.60 -5.64
N ALA A 58 3.66 -6.91 -5.43
CA ALA A 58 2.56 -7.85 -5.26
C ALA A 58 1.64 -7.48 -4.07
N TYR A 59 2.22 -7.02 -2.96
CA TYR A 59 1.46 -6.55 -1.80
C TYR A 59 0.62 -5.30 -2.11
N ASN A 60 1.20 -4.35 -2.84
CA ASN A 60 0.56 -3.08 -3.16
C ASN A 60 -0.50 -3.20 -4.26
N THR A 61 -0.36 -4.15 -5.18
CA THR A 61 -1.33 -4.36 -6.27
C THR A 61 -2.36 -5.44 -5.95
N GLY A 62 -2.10 -6.32 -4.98
CA GLY A 62 -3.04 -7.35 -4.55
C GLY A 62 -4.24 -6.78 -3.77
N ILE A 63 -5.43 -7.31 -4.02
CA ILE A 63 -6.65 -6.92 -3.30
C ILE A 63 -6.60 -7.47 -1.87
N HIS A 64 -6.77 -6.61 -0.88
CA HIS A 64 -6.81 -7.02 0.53
C HIS A 64 -8.24 -7.35 0.94
N ALA A 65 -8.43 -8.50 1.60
CA ALA A 65 -9.76 -8.98 1.93
C ALA A 65 -10.55 -8.03 2.88
N THR A 66 -9.87 -7.22 3.70
CA THR A 66 -10.54 -6.33 4.67
C THR A 66 -11.09 -5.09 4.00
N THR A 67 -10.33 -4.50 3.08
CA THR A 67 -10.72 -3.28 2.37
C THR A 67 -11.47 -3.60 1.08
N GLN A 68 -11.32 -4.79 0.52
CA GLN A 68 -11.73 -5.17 -0.85
C GLN A 68 -11.05 -4.35 -1.96
N TYR A 69 -9.98 -3.63 -1.61
CA TYR A 69 -9.16 -2.85 -2.53
C TYR A 69 -7.68 -3.12 -2.26
N SER A 70 -6.86 -2.94 -3.29
CA SER A 70 -5.42 -2.92 -3.17
C SER A 70 -4.92 -1.63 -2.51
N PRO A 71 -3.78 -1.66 -1.78
CA PRO A 71 -3.15 -0.45 -1.26
C PRO A 71 -2.90 0.60 -2.35
N TYR A 72 -2.54 0.17 -3.56
CA TYR A 72 -2.36 1.06 -4.72
C TYR A 72 -3.64 1.83 -5.05
N GLN A 73 -4.79 1.16 -5.13
CA GLN A 73 -6.07 1.82 -5.39
C GLN A 73 -6.44 2.82 -4.28
N LEU A 74 -6.15 2.47 -3.02
CA LEU A 74 -6.42 3.36 -1.88
C LEU A 74 -5.57 4.64 -1.90
N GLN A 75 -4.33 4.53 -2.39
CA GLN A 75 -3.40 5.65 -2.48
C GLN A 75 -3.63 6.51 -3.73
N PHE A 76 -3.87 5.90 -4.88
CA PHE A 76 -3.91 6.60 -6.18
C PHE A 76 -5.31 6.76 -6.78
N GLY A 77 -6.33 6.12 -6.20
CA GLY A 77 -7.71 6.22 -6.67
C GLY A 77 -7.99 5.51 -8.01
N ARG A 78 -7.10 4.61 -8.45
CA ARG A 78 -7.21 3.89 -9.72
C ARG A 78 -6.55 2.51 -9.62
N GLU A 79 -6.89 1.63 -10.56
CA GLU A 79 -6.22 0.32 -10.67
C GLU A 79 -4.74 0.46 -11.02
N PRO A 80 -3.87 -0.39 -10.46
CA PRO A 80 -2.50 -0.51 -10.92
C PRO A 80 -2.48 -1.04 -12.35
N ARG A 81 -1.58 -0.51 -13.18
CA ARG A 81 -1.26 -1.13 -14.48
C ARG A 81 -0.19 -2.19 -14.25
N LEU A 82 -0.53 -3.43 -14.52
CA LEU A 82 0.37 -4.57 -14.39
C LEU A 82 1.18 -4.77 -15.68
N PRO A 83 2.40 -5.33 -15.61
CA PRO A 83 3.16 -5.68 -16.81
C PRO A 83 2.45 -6.66 -17.75
N THR A 84 1.51 -7.44 -17.22
CA THR A 84 0.70 -8.41 -17.98
C THR A 84 -0.51 -7.76 -18.67
N ASP A 85 -0.85 -6.51 -18.32
CA ASP A 85 -1.99 -5.83 -18.94
C ASP A 85 -1.69 -5.54 -20.42
N GLU A 86 -2.68 -5.79 -21.29
CA GLU A 86 -2.53 -5.47 -22.70
C GLU A 86 -2.27 -3.96 -22.88
N PRO A 87 -1.25 -3.56 -23.66
CA PRO A 87 -1.00 -2.15 -23.92
C PRO A 87 -2.21 -1.58 -24.66
N SER A 88 -2.85 -0.57 -24.07
CA SER A 88 -3.98 0.11 -24.69
C SER A 88 -3.58 0.60 -26.09
N THR A 89 -4.11 -0.02 -27.14
CA THR A 89 -3.79 0.24 -28.55
C THR A 89 -4.19 1.65 -28.98
N SER A 90 -5.01 2.33 -28.18
CA SER A 90 -5.35 3.73 -28.34
C SER A 90 -5.01 4.50 -27.06
N PHE A 91 -3.92 5.28 -27.11
CA PHE A 91 -3.70 6.35 -26.13
C PHE A 91 -4.70 7.48 -26.42
N ILE A 92 -6.00 7.23 -26.18
CA ILE A 92 -6.99 8.30 -26.17
C ILE A 92 -6.77 9.07 -24.88
N PHE A 93 -5.81 10.00 -24.91
CA PHE A 93 -5.83 11.12 -24.00
C PHE A 93 -6.98 12.02 -24.39
N ASN A 94 -8.21 11.58 -24.11
CA ASN A 94 -9.23 12.54 -23.75
C ASN A 94 -8.68 13.17 -22.48
N LYS A 95 -7.89 14.24 -22.60
CA LYS A 95 -7.58 15.10 -21.45
C LYS A 95 -8.93 15.64 -21.03
N PRO A 96 -9.58 15.13 -19.95
CA PRO A 96 -10.64 15.91 -19.39
C PRO A 96 -9.92 17.06 -18.71
N ILE A 97 -10.30 18.29 -19.03
CA ILE A 97 -10.16 19.35 -18.04
C ILE A 97 -10.71 18.75 -16.72
N GLY A 98 -9.84 18.49 -15.74
CA GLY A 98 -10.22 17.82 -14.47
C GLY A 98 -9.78 16.37 -14.23
N TYR A 99 -8.76 15.81 -14.92
CA TYR A 99 -8.20 14.47 -14.57
C TYR A 99 -7.80 14.35 -13.09
N TYR A 100 -7.14 15.37 -12.55
CA TYR A 100 -6.78 15.42 -11.13
C TYR A 100 -8.03 15.40 -10.24
N ASP A 101 -9.07 16.16 -10.59
CA ASP A 101 -10.33 16.18 -9.84
C ASP A 101 -11.04 14.82 -9.91
N GLN A 102 -10.97 14.14 -11.05
CA GLN A 102 -11.48 12.79 -11.22
C GLN A 102 -10.74 11.81 -10.31
N LEU A 103 -9.40 11.81 -10.30
CA LEU A 103 -8.60 10.97 -9.41
C LEU A 103 -8.87 11.25 -7.94
N LYS A 104 -9.02 12.53 -7.57
CA LYS A 104 -9.34 12.92 -6.21
C LYS A 104 -10.72 12.43 -5.79
N LYS A 105 -11.71 12.53 -6.69
CA LYS A 105 -13.07 11.99 -6.47
C LYS A 105 -13.05 10.47 -6.34
N SER A 106 -12.36 9.76 -7.24
CA SER A 106 -12.28 8.30 -7.19
C SER A 106 -11.53 7.82 -5.94
N SER A 107 -10.41 8.44 -5.59
CA SER A 107 -9.67 8.16 -4.35
C SER A 107 -10.57 8.31 -3.11
N LEU A 108 -11.34 9.40 -3.03
CA LEU A 108 -12.27 9.62 -1.92
C LEU A 108 -13.37 8.55 -1.84
N ILE A 109 -13.93 8.16 -2.99
CA ILE A 109 -14.98 7.13 -3.05
C ILE A 109 -14.42 5.78 -2.58
N ILE A 110 -13.27 5.37 -3.12
CA ILE A 110 -12.61 4.10 -2.77
C ILE A 110 -12.27 4.08 -1.28
N GLN A 111 -11.72 5.16 -0.73
CA GLN A 111 -11.41 5.26 0.70
C GLN A 111 -12.66 5.16 1.57
N ARG A 112 -13.77 5.81 1.19
CA ARG A 112 -15.05 5.70 1.91
C ARG A 112 -15.61 4.28 1.88
N GLN A 113 -15.57 3.62 0.72
CA GLN A 113 -16.02 2.24 0.57
C GLN A 113 -15.15 1.28 1.41
N ALA A 114 -13.83 1.42 1.33
CA ALA A 114 -12.89 0.64 2.13
C ALA A 114 -13.12 0.83 3.63
N HIS A 115 -13.34 2.07 4.08
CA HIS A 115 -13.70 2.36 5.47
C HIS A 115 -15.01 1.67 5.88
N GLY A 116 -16.03 1.69 5.01
CA GLY A 116 -17.25 0.93 5.21
C GLY A 116 -16.96 -0.57 5.40
N HIS A 117 -16.21 -1.19 4.48
CA HIS A 117 -15.85 -2.61 4.57
C HIS A 117 -15.11 -2.97 5.86
N ILE A 118 -14.20 -2.11 6.33
CA ILE A 118 -13.50 -2.31 7.61
C ILE A 118 -14.51 -2.35 8.77
N ILE A 119 -15.46 -1.41 8.83
CA ILE A 119 -16.47 -1.35 9.89
C ILE A 119 -17.37 -2.59 9.87
N TYR A 120 -17.88 -2.99 8.69
CA TYR A 120 -18.79 -4.14 8.58
C TYR A 120 -18.13 -5.46 8.96
N ARG A 121 -16.80 -5.57 8.81
CA ARG A 121 -16.04 -6.80 9.10
C ARG A 121 -15.56 -6.91 10.54
N GLN A 122 -15.70 -5.84 11.34
CA GLN A 122 -15.34 -5.78 12.75
C GLN A 122 -16.54 -6.00 13.70
N ARG A 123 -17.75 -6.24 13.15
CA ARG A 123 -18.93 -6.72 13.88
C ARG A 123 -19.13 -8.21 13.63
#